data_AF-A0A1V2M5B6-F1
#
_entry.id   AF-A0A1V2M5B6-F1
#
_cell.length_a   1.000
_cell.length_b   1.000
_cell.length_c   1.000
_cell.angle_alpha   90.00
_cell.angle_beta   90.00
_cell.angle_gamma   90.00
#
_symmetry.space_group_name_H-M   'P 1'
#
loop_
_entity.id
_entity.type
_entity.pdbx_description
1 polymer ?
#
loop_
_entity_poly.entity_id
_entity_poly.type
_entity_poly.pdbx_seq_one_letter_code
_entity_poly.pdbx_strand_id
1 'polypeptide(L)'
;MEIMEYFWGSDEPRNFSTILNYFNTHKNKNWKKQTLSTYLTRLVKEKLLKVKPIGTNTQYSCIITQERYESVQARGLLNSQYNGSLRNFLTALYQGKPINCQEIEELKIWLDKSKISANE
;
A
#
# COMPACT_ATOMS: atom_id res chain seq x y z
N MET A 1 -7.45 1.24 0.34
CA MET A 1 -6.70 0.71 -0.81
C MET A 1 -7.40 0.98 -2.13
N GLU A 2 -8.74 0.91 -2.20
CA GLU A 2 -9.49 1.07 -3.46
C GLU A 2 -9.12 2.29 -4.32
N ILE A 3 -8.82 3.45 -3.72
CA ILE A 3 -8.35 4.64 -4.47
C ILE A 3 -6.98 4.40 -5.11
N MET A 4 -6.05 3.76 -4.40
CA MET A 4 -4.73 3.41 -4.97
C MET A 4 -4.85 2.33 -6.05
N GLU A 5 -5.70 1.31 -5.85
CA GLU A 5 -6.01 0.31 -6.88
C GLU A 5 -6.54 0.95 -8.16
N TYR A 6 -7.41 1.94 -8.02
CA TYR A 6 -7.89 2.72 -9.16
C TYR A 6 -6.75 3.45 -9.90
N PHE A 7 -5.76 3.97 -9.17
CA PHE A 7 -4.60 4.63 -9.76
C PHE A 7 -3.54 3.66 -10.32
N TRP A 8 -3.42 2.44 -9.80
CA TRP A 8 -2.49 1.43 -10.35
C TRP A 8 -3.02 0.76 -11.62
N GLY A 9 -4.32 0.86 -11.90
CA GLY A 9 -4.90 0.36 -13.14
C GLY A 9 -4.48 1.16 -14.40
N SER A 10 -3.82 2.31 -14.25
CA SER A 10 -3.37 3.14 -15.38
C SER A 10 -2.40 4.24 -14.94
N ASP A 11 -1.36 4.48 -15.73
CA ASP A 11 -0.37 5.56 -15.47
C ASP A 11 -0.88 6.98 -15.79
N GLU A 12 -2.08 7.11 -16.34
CA GLU A 12 -2.62 8.41 -16.74
C GLU A 12 -3.11 9.24 -15.54
N PRO A 13 -2.81 10.56 -15.51
CA PRO A 13 -3.39 11.45 -14.51
C PRO A 13 -4.92 11.49 -14.56
N ARG A 14 -5.55 11.57 -13.37
CA ARG A 14 -7.01 11.55 -13.22
C ARG A 14 -7.52 12.84 -12.60
N ASN A 15 -8.61 13.35 -13.16
CA ASN A 15 -9.27 14.54 -12.67
C ASN A 15 -10.18 14.19 -11.49
N PHE A 16 -10.37 15.14 -10.57
CA PHE A 16 -11.23 14.95 -9.40
C PHE A 16 -12.65 14.43 -9.76
N SER A 17 -13.27 15.01 -10.78
CA SER A 17 -14.61 14.60 -11.25
C SER A 17 -14.65 13.17 -11.75
N THR A 18 -13.63 12.74 -12.52
CA THR A 18 -13.52 11.37 -13.04
C THR A 18 -13.40 10.36 -11.92
N ILE A 19 -12.57 10.64 -10.91
CA ILE A 19 -12.39 9.79 -9.74
C ILE A 19 -13.73 9.67 -8.98
N LEU A 20 -14.37 10.81 -8.68
CA LEU A 20 -15.64 10.82 -7.95
C LEU A 20 -16.74 10.04 -8.68
N ASN A 21 -16.84 10.24 -10.00
CA ASN A 21 -17.80 9.52 -10.82
C ASN A 21 -17.54 8.02 -10.76
N TYR A 22 -16.30 7.58 -10.99
CA TYR A 22 -15.93 6.16 -10.97
C TYR A 22 -16.33 5.47 -9.66
N PHE A 23 -16.03 6.07 -8.51
CA PHE A 23 -16.35 5.47 -7.22
C PHE A 23 -17.85 5.44 -6.91
N ASN A 24 -18.60 6.44 -7.39
CA ASN A 24 -20.04 6.47 -7.19
C ASN A 24 -20.78 5.51 -8.15
N THR A 25 -20.32 5.38 -9.40
CA THR A 25 -20.98 4.53 -10.41
C THR A 25 -20.56 3.07 -10.37
N HIS A 26 -19.27 2.77 -10.19
CA HIS A 26 -18.74 1.40 -10.28
C HIS A 26 -18.52 0.74 -8.91
N LYS A 27 -18.40 1.53 -7.84
CA LYS A 27 -18.15 1.02 -6.49
C LYS A 27 -19.27 1.34 -5.50
N ASN A 28 -20.38 1.94 -5.98
CA ASN A 28 -21.58 2.29 -5.19
C ASN A 28 -21.27 3.02 -3.87
N LYS A 29 -20.23 3.86 -3.86
CA LYS A 29 -19.76 4.51 -2.63
C LYS A 29 -20.63 5.68 -2.17
N ASN A 30 -21.38 6.30 -3.09
CA ASN A 30 -22.20 7.50 -2.83
C ASN A 30 -21.44 8.62 -2.10
N TRP A 31 -20.15 8.78 -2.42
CA TRP A 31 -19.30 9.80 -1.83
C TRP A 31 -19.70 11.20 -2.30
N LYS A 32 -19.70 12.14 -1.36
CA LYS A 32 -19.75 13.58 -1.64
C LYS A 32 -18.34 14.08 -1.98
N LYS A 33 -18.25 15.25 -2.62
CA LYS A 33 -16.96 15.90 -2.97
C LYS A 33 -16.04 16.02 -1.76
N GLN A 34 -16.57 16.41 -0.60
CA GLN A 34 -15.75 16.58 0.61
C GLN A 34 -15.11 15.27 1.08
N THR A 35 -15.83 14.14 0.98
CA THR A 35 -15.31 12.82 1.33
C THR A 35 -14.11 12.44 0.46
N LEU A 36 -14.24 12.57 -0.86
CA LEU A 36 -13.13 12.27 -1.77
C LEU A 36 -11.96 13.24 -1.56
N SER A 37 -12.24 14.53 -1.33
CA SER A 37 -11.21 15.53 -1.05
C SER A 37 -10.37 15.17 0.18
N THR A 38 -11.01 14.71 1.26
CA THR A 38 -10.31 14.24 2.47
C THR A 38 -9.39 13.07 2.16
N TYR A 39 -9.87 12.07 1.41
CA TYR A 39 -9.05 10.92 1.04
C TYR A 39 -7.86 11.33 0.17
N LEU A 40 -8.08 12.11 -0.89
CA LEU A 40 -7.01 12.53 -1.79
C LEU A 40 -5.97 13.41 -1.08
N THR A 41 -6.41 14.32 -0.20
CA THR A 41 -5.50 15.16 0.60
C THR A 41 -4.61 14.31 1.49
N ARG A 42 -5.17 13.27 2.13
CA ARG A 42 -4.39 12.33 2.94
C ARG A 42 -3.36 11.58 2.08
N LEU A 43 -3.75 11.05 0.93
CA LEU A 43 -2.84 10.30 0.05
C LEU A 43 -1.71 11.18 -0.51
N VAL A 44 -1.99 12.45 -0.80
CA VAL A 44 -0.96 13.43 -1.19
C VAL A 44 -0.01 13.71 -0.02
N LYS A 45 -0.54 13.90 1.20
CA LYS A 45 0.28 14.11 2.40
C LYS A 45 1.18 12.91 2.71
N GLU A 46 0.69 11.69 2.49
CA GLU A 46 1.45 10.45 2.64
C GLU A 46 2.45 10.21 1.47
N LYS A 47 2.56 11.13 0.51
CA LYS A 47 3.42 11.02 -0.68
C LYS A 47 3.12 9.77 -1.51
N LEU A 48 1.85 9.40 -1.61
CA LEU A 48 1.37 8.30 -2.45
C LEU A 48 0.84 8.80 -3.79
N LEU A 49 0.27 10.00 -3.79
CA LEU A 49 -0.20 10.70 -4.97
C LEU A 49 0.51 12.05 -5.13
N LYS A 50 0.67 12.48 -6.38
CA LYS A 50 1.03 13.85 -6.74
C LYS A 50 -0.21 14.57 -7.24
N VAL A 51 -0.33 15.85 -6.87
CA VAL A 51 -1.39 16.74 -7.33
C VAL A 51 -0.82 17.82 -8.24
N LYS A 52 -1.48 18.08 -9.36
CA LYS A 52 -1.11 19.14 -10.32
C LYS A 52 -2.33 19.98 -10.68
N PRO A 53 -2.34 21.29 -10.36
CA PRO A 53 -3.36 22.21 -10.86
C PRO A 53 -3.25 22.37 -12.38
N ILE A 54 -4.38 22.35 -13.08
CA ILE A 54 -4.47 22.59 -14.53
C ILE A 54 -5.67 23.50 -14.79
N GLY A 55 -5.40 24.80 -14.96
CA GLY A 55 -6.45 25.82 -15.05
C GLY A 55 -7.32 25.81 -13.79
N THR A 56 -8.63 25.64 -13.97
CA THR A 56 -9.61 25.52 -12.87
C THR A 56 -9.73 24.09 -12.33
N ASN A 57 -9.07 23.11 -12.95
CA ASN A 57 -9.14 21.70 -12.58
C ASN A 57 -7.88 21.24 -11.87
N THR A 58 -7.95 20.05 -11.29
CA THR A 58 -6.82 19.41 -10.61
C THR A 58 -6.70 17.97 -11.05
N GLN A 59 -5.47 17.57 -11.35
CA GLN A 59 -5.09 16.21 -11.71
C GLN A 59 -4.30 15.54 -10.58
N TYR A 60 -4.53 14.25 -10.43
CA TYR A 60 -3.86 13.37 -9.49
C TYR A 60 -3.16 12.26 -10.25
N SER A 61 -1.95 11.90 -9.86
CA SER A 61 -1.19 10.80 -10.44
C SER A 61 -0.51 9.98 -9.35
N CYS A 62 -0.40 8.67 -9.56
CA CYS A 62 0.35 7.80 -8.66
C CYS A 62 1.84 8.11 -8.71
N ILE A 63 2.53 8.02 -7.57
CA ILE A 63 3.99 8.18 -7.50
C ILE A 63 4.71 6.98 -6.88
N ILE A 64 3.97 5.90 -6.59
CA ILE A 64 4.48 4.69 -5.98
C ILE A 64 3.86 3.47 -6.67
N THR A 65 4.67 2.44 -6.96
CA THR A 65 4.14 1.17 -7.49
C THR A 65 3.38 0.41 -6.41
N GLN A 66 2.54 -0.54 -6.82
CA GLN A 66 1.85 -1.41 -5.89
C GLN A 66 2.84 -2.20 -5.02
N GLU A 67 3.88 -2.80 -5.61
CA GLU A 67 4.84 -3.60 -4.81
C GLU A 67 5.59 -2.72 -3.81
N ARG A 68 5.94 -1.50 -4.20
CA ARG A 68 6.64 -0.56 -3.31
C ARG A 68 5.73 -0.12 -2.17
N TYR A 69 4.45 0.13 -2.43
CA TYR A 69 3.47 0.45 -1.40
C TYR A 69 3.32 -0.71 -0.40
N GLU A 70 3.14 -1.94 -0.88
CA GLU A 70 3.02 -3.14 -0.04
C GLU A 70 4.26 -3.32 0.84
N SER A 71 5.47 -3.14 0.28
CA SER A 71 6.72 -3.21 1.03
C SER A 71 6.82 -2.14 2.14
N VAL A 72 6.42 -0.90 1.84
CA VAL A 72 6.40 0.21 2.82
C VAL A 72 5.38 -0.07 3.93
N GLN A 73 4.19 -0.56 3.59
CA GLN A 73 3.17 -0.91 4.57
C GLN A 73 3.63 -2.07 5.47
N ALA A 74 4.22 -3.12 4.90
CA ALA A 74 4.75 -4.24 5.68
C ALA A 74 5.84 -3.79 6.67
N ARG A 75 6.75 -2.91 6.23
CA ARG A 75 7.77 -2.31 7.12
C ARG A 75 7.14 -1.40 8.18
N GLY A 76 6.15 -0.60 7.81
CA GLY A 76 5.41 0.25 8.75
C GLY A 76 4.69 -0.57 9.83
N LEU A 77 4.08 -1.69 9.45
CA LEU A 77 3.45 -2.63 10.37
C LEU A 77 4.47 -3.23 11.34
N LEU A 78 5.59 -3.75 10.83
CA LEU A 78 6.68 -4.26 11.66
C LEU A 78 7.20 -3.21 12.65
N ASN A 79 7.44 -1.99 12.18
CA ASN A 79 7.96 -0.91 13.02
C ASN A 79 6.96 -0.46 14.10
N SER A 80 5.68 -0.37 13.76
CA SER A 80 4.65 0.18 14.66
C SER A 80 4.14 -0.83 15.69
N GLN A 81 4.03 -2.11 15.33
CA GLN A 81 3.41 -3.14 16.19
C GLN A 81 4.39 -4.15 16.76
N TYR A 82 5.56 -4.32 16.11
CA TYR A 82 6.51 -5.38 16.44
C TYR A 82 7.94 -4.86 16.68
N ASN A 83 8.10 -3.56 16.95
CA ASN A 83 9.38 -2.89 17.20
C ASN A 83 10.42 -3.14 16.10
N GLY A 84 9.97 -3.24 14.85
CA GLY A 84 10.82 -3.49 13.68
C GLY A 84 11.40 -4.91 13.60
N SER A 85 10.98 -5.83 14.47
CA SER A 85 11.57 -7.16 14.58
C SER A 85 10.67 -8.23 13.94
N LEU A 86 11.17 -8.87 12.88
CA LEU A 86 10.54 -10.04 12.29
C LEU A 86 10.39 -11.19 13.31
N ARG A 87 11.36 -11.35 14.21
CA ARG A 87 11.28 -12.34 15.30
C ARG A 87 10.10 -12.07 16.22
N ASN A 88 9.85 -10.81 16.57
CA ASN A 88 8.74 -10.43 17.43
C ASN A 88 7.40 -10.69 16.72
N PHE A 89 7.32 -10.37 15.43
CA PHE A 89 6.17 -10.72 14.61
C PHE A 89 5.90 -12.22 14.61
N LEU A 90 6.89 -13.05 14.30
CA LEU A 90 6.73 -14.51 14.29
C LEU A 90 6.35 -15.06 15.67
N THR A 91 6.96 -14.53 16.74
CA THR A 91 6.64 -14.93 18.12
C THR A 91 5.18 -14.62 18.45
N ALA A 92 4.68 -13.45 18.07
CA ALA A 92 3.28 -13.06 18.25
C ALA A 92 2.31 -13.85 17.34
N LEU A 93 2.73 -14.19 16.12
CA LEU A 93 1.93 -14.96 15.16
C LEU A 93 1.66 -16.38 15.68
N TYR A 94 2.70 -17.06 16.17
CA TYR A 94 2.57 -18.43 16.65
C TYR A 94 2.17 -18.53 18.11
N GLN A 95 2.33 -17.47 18.92
CA GLN A 95 1.95 -17.46 20.35
C GLN A 95 2.52 -18.65 21.15
N GLY A 96 3.73 -19.11 20.79
CA GLY A 96 4.34 -20.30 21.40
C GLY A 96 3.79 -21.64 20.90
N LYS A 97 2.89 -21.66 19.91
CA LYS A 97 2.47 -22.88 19.22
C LYS A 97 3.62 -23.44 18.38
N PRO A 98 3.76 -24.77 18.30
CA PRO A 98 4.75 -25.39 17.43
C PRO A 98 4.45 -25.02 15.97
N ILE A 99 5.50 -24.57 15.28
CA ILE A 99 5.49 -24.37 13.84
C ILE A 99 5.73 -25.73 13.19
N ASN A 100 5.01 -26.04 12.12
CA ASN A 100 5.23 -27.28 11.37
C ASN A 100 6.69 -27.32 10.86
N CYS A 101 7.35 -28.46 10.97
CA CYS A 101 8.70 -28.68 10.47
C CYS A 101 8.84 -28.30 8.98
N GLN A 102 7.82 -28.56 8.17
CA GLN A 102 7.82 -28.18 6.75
C GLN A 102 7.87 -26.65 6.56
N GLU A 103 7.05 -25.92 7.31
CA GLU A 103 6.98 -24.46 7.23
C GLU A 103 8.28 -23.80 7.74
N ILE A 104 8.89 -24.36 8.79
CA ILE A 104 10.23 -23.95 9.24
C ILE A 104 11.27 -24.14 8.14
N GLU A 105 11.24 -25.28 7.45
CA GLU A 105 12.22 -25.60 6.41
C GLU A 105 12.05 -24.69 5.19
N GLU A 106 10.81 -24.45 4.74
CA GLU A 106 10.50 -23.48 3.69
C GLU A 106 11.00 -22.07 4.04
N LEU A 107 10.78 -21.62 5.28
CA LEU A 107 11.26 -20.33 5.77
C LEU A 107 12.80 -20.24 5.79
N LYS A 108 13.49 -21.30 6.23
CA LYS A 108 14.96 -21.35 6.22
C LYS A 108 15.52 -21.26 4.80
N ILE A 109 15.00 -22.07 3.89
CA ILE A 109 15.42 -22.07 2.48
C ILE A 109 15.23 -20.68 1.86
N TRP A 110 14.09 -20.03 2.14
CA TRP A 110 13.82 -18.68 1.65
C TRP A 110 14.79 -17.64 2.23
N LEU A 111 15.06 -17.68 3.54
CA LEU A 111 16.01 -16.78 4.19
C LEU A 111 17.43 -16.93 3.64
N ASP A 112 17.89 -18.17 3.44
CA ASP A 112 19.24 -18.42 2.93
C ASP A 112 19.40 -17.97 1.47
N LYS A 113 18.37 -18.13 0.63
CA LYS A 113 18.36 -17.55 -0.73
C LYS A 113 18.41 -16.02 -0.70
N SER A 114 17.71 -15.38 0.25
CA SER A 114 17.69 -13.92 0.37
C SER A 114 19.00 -13.29 0.88
N LYS A 115 19.84 -14.06 1.58
CA LYS A 115 21.19 -13.60 1.99
C LYS A 115 22.14 -13.44 0.81
N ILE A 116 21.94 -14.18 -0.28
CA ILE A 116 22.84 -14.20 -1.44
C ILE A 116 22.67 -12.93 -2.29
N SER A 117 21.46 -12.37 -2.37
CA SER A 117 21.17 -11.17 -3.18
C SER A 117 21.55 -9.83 -2.51
N ALA A 118 22.05 -9.84 -1.28
CA ALA A 118 22.44 -8.62 -0.56
C ALA A 118 23.95 -8.32 -0.65
N ASN A 119 24.71 -9.19 -1.33
CA ASN A 119 26.18 -9.14 -1.46
C ASN A 119 26.66 -8.98 -2.92
N GLU A 120 25.81 -8.49 -3.83
CA GLU A 120 26.20 -8.09 -5.20
C GLU A 120 25.97 -6.60 -5.44
#